data_AF-A0A0L6W7P4-F1
#
_entry.id   AF-A0A0L6W7P4-F1
#
_cell.length_a   1.000
_cell.length_b   1.000
_cell.length_c   1.000
_cell.angle_alpha   90.00
_cell.angle_beta   90.00
_cell.angle_gamma   90.00
#
_symmetry.space_group_name_H-M   'P 1'
#
loop_
_entity.id
_entity.type
_entity.pdbx_description
1 polymer ?
#
loop_
_entity_poly.entity_id
_entity_poly.type
_entity_poly.pdbx_seq_one_letter_code
_entity_poly.pdbx_strand_id
1 'polypeptide(L)'
;MAVKIPIVKKRTNKFKRHQSDRYHGVKEAWRKPKGIDNRVRRRFKGQTAMPKIGYGSNAKTRHLLPNGLKKFVVNNVREVDLLLMHNKSFAAEIAHNVSSRNRTVILERAKALGIKVTNPAARLRSEDTSDVRRASHAGDWYTANGKSSSPSISKSALISLPPGSELDSQLTAWLACVTPSDDAYPIKGCKAVIAPHAGYAYSGPAAAWAYKSIDTTGIKRVFILGPSHHFYLEGCALSSCEEYDTPIGKLRLDLEIIEELRGTGRFEMMDIKADEAEHSIEMHLPYVRKVFAGQDIKIVPIVVGAISKSAEASFGSILAPYLERKDTFCIVSSDFCHWGTRFSYTYYYPKAPPSDVAAIKLSRSVDPTPANPIHESIRQLDHEGMDRLILTPCSAAAAHTAFAEYLAKTRNTICGRHPIGVLLGALASLEVSRGVQPMLRWVRYEQSSACLTIVDSSVSYASAWVRF
;
A
#
# COMPACT_ATOMS: atom_id res chain seq x y z
N MET A 1 43.14 18.78 -2.59
CA MET A 1 42.10 19.74 -2.17
C MET A 1 41.61 20.51 -3.39
N ALA A 2 40.29 20.61 -3.62
CA ALA A 2 39.77 21.32 -4.79
C ALA A 2 40.04 22.83 -4.64
N VAL A 3 40.85 23.40 -5.52
CA VAL A 3 41.13 24.85 -5.54
C VAL A 3 39.83 25.57 -5.84
N LYS A 4 39.24 26.23 -4.84
CA LYS A 4 37.99 26.98 -4.99
C LYS A 4 38.30 28.29 -5.73
N ILE A 5 38.09 28.31 -7.04
CA ILE A 5 38.34 29.50 -7.87
C ILE A 5 37.25 30.54 -7.58
N PRO A 6 37.58 31.76 -7.10
CA PRO A 6 36.59 32.80 -6.87
C PRO A 6 36.03 33.30 -8.21
N ILE A 7 34.76 32.98 -8.49
CA ILE A 7 34.09 33.41 -9.72
C ILE A 7 33.68 34.89 -9.56
N VAL A 8 34.39 35.78 -10.24
CA VAL A 8 34.12 37.22 -10.17
C VAL A 8 32.98 37.62 -11.12
N LYS A 9 31.83 37.98 -10.52
CA LYS A 9 30.71 38.61 -11.24
C LYS A 9 30.90 40.13 -11.20
N LYS A 10 31.03 40.78 -12.37
CA LYS A 10 31.15 42.25 -12.46
C LYS A 10 29.92 42.99 -11.94
N ARG A 11 28.76 42.32 -11.97
CA ARG A 11 27.50 42.79 -11.40
C ARG A 11 26.81 41.60 -10.74
N THR A 12 26.45 41.76 -9.48
CA THR A 12 25.70 40.78 -8.68
C THR A 12 24.20 41.07 -8.70
N ASN A 13 23.82 42.35 -8.78
CA ASN A 13 22.42 42.79 -8.83
C ASN A 13 21.73 42.37 -10.14
N LYS A 14 20.59 41.68 -10.03
CA LYS A 14 19.73 41.37 -11.18
C LYS A 14 19.20 42.66 -11.83
N PHE A 15 18.93 42.60 -13.13
CA PHE A 15 18.23 43.69 -13.82
C PHE A 15 16.73 43.58 -13.53
N LYS A 16 16.15 44.62 -12.95
CA LYS A 16 14.71 44.68 -12.66
C LYS A 16 13.92 45.10 -13.89
N ARG A 17 12.64 44.75 -13.95
CA ARG A 17 11.74 45.20 -15.03
C ARG A 17 11.44 46.69 -14.82
N HIS A 18 11.30 47.44 -15.91
CA HIS A 18 10.76 48.80 -15.82
C HIS A 18 9.35 48.76 -15.20
N GLN A 19 9.13 49.57 -14.15
CA GLN A 19 7.87 49.72 -13.40
C GLN A 19 7.44 48.50 -12.56
N SER A 20 8.28 47.49 -12.32
CA SER A 20 7.94 46.41 -11.38
C SER A 20 7.83 46.88 -9.93
N ASP A 21 8.48 47.99 -9.61
CA ASP A 21 8.38 48.71 -8.34
C ASP A 21 7.07 49.48 -8.18
N ARG A 22 6.43 49.85 -9.31
CA ARG A 22 5.23 50.70 -9.32
C ARG A 22 3.93 49.91 -9.45
N TYR A 23 3.95 48.78 -10.15
CA TYR A 23 2.76 47.97 -10.40
C TYR A 23 2.92 46.57 -9.82
N HIS A 24 2.10 46.23 -8.84
CA HIS A 24 2.14 44.94 -8.15
C HIS A 24 1.96 43.73 -9.10
N GLY A 25 1.18 43.89 -10.18
CA GLY A 25 1.02 42.86 -11.21
C GLY A 25 2.26 42.62 -12.10
N VAL A 26 3.30 43.46 -11.99
CA VAL A 26 4.51 43.38 -12.80
C VAL A 26 5.64 42.77 -11.98
N LYS A 27 5.83 41.45 -12.10
CA LYS A 27 6.93 40.73 -11.43
C LYS A 27 8.31 41.32 -11.74
N GLU A 28 9.21 41.31 -10.76
CA GLU A 28 10.62 41.72 -10.89
C GLU A 28 11.41 40.73 -11.77
N ALA A 29 11.23 40.80 -13.09
CA ALA A 29 11.95 39.99 -14.07
C ALA A 29 12.33 40.84 -15.29
N TRP A 30 13.63 40.90 -15.61
CA TRP A 30 14.13 41.70 -16.73
C TRP A 30 13.36 41.42 -18.03
N ARG A 31 12.82 42.50 -18.62
CA ARG A 31 12.24 42.52 -19.97
C ARG A 31 12.75 43.79 -20.65
N LYS A 32 13.20 43.68 -21.89
CA LYS A 32 13.64 44.84 -22.68
C LYS A 32 12.45 45.83 -22.82
N PRO A 33 12.56 47.09 -22.35
CA PRO A 33 11.49 48.07 -22.48
C PRO A 33 11.15 48.33 -23.96
N LYS A 34 9.85 48.48 -24.24
CA LYS A 34 9.28 48.72 -25.59
C LYS A 34 8.70 50.14 -25.67
N GLY A 35 8.43 50.62 -26.88
CA GLY A 35 7.84 51.94 -27.15
C GLY A 35 8.88 53.01 -27.50
N ILE A 36 8.53 53.91 -28.43
CA ILE A 36 9.44 54.96 -28.91
C ILE A 36 9.73 56.00 -27.82
N ASP A 37 8.74 56.33 -26.98
CA ASP A 37 8.85 57.34 -25.92
C ASP A 37 9.31 56.80 -24.55
N ASN A 38 9.61 55.50 -24.44
CA ASN A 38 9.99 54.91 -23.17
C ASN A 38 11.35 55.45 -22.67
N ARG A 39 11.34 56.15 -21.53
CA ARG A 39 12.51 56.82 -20.94
C ARG A 39 13.67 55.88 -20.62
N VAL A 40 13.39 54.63 -20.20
CA VAL A 40 14.43 53.61 -19.95
C VAL A 40 15.05 53.15 -21.26
N ARG A 41 14.24 52.85 -22.29
CA ARG A 41 14.73 52.47 -23.62
C ARG A 41 15.59 53.59 -24.23
N ARG A 42 15.15 54.85 -24.09
CA ARG A 42 15.87 56.05 -24.55
C ARG A 42 17.05 56.44 -23.64
N ARG A 43 17.29 55.73 -22.53
CA ARG A 43 18.44 55.89 -21.61
C ARG A 43 18.54 57.27 -20.97
N PHE A 44 17.41 57.84 -20.56
CA PHE A 44 17.39 59.12 -19.85
C PHE A 44 18.09 58.98 -18.49
N LYS A 45 18.72 60.07 -18.01
CA LYS A 45 19.41 60.11 -16.71
C LYS A 45 18.43 59.79 -15.57
N GLY A 46 18.90 59.05 -14.56
CA GLY A 46 18.10 58.64 -13.38
C GLY A 46 17.21 57.42 -13.58
N GLN A 47 17.21 56.80 -14.78
CA GLN A 47 16.44 55.59 -15.07
C GLN A 47 17.20 54.30 -14.72
N THR A 48 16.46 53.19 -14.59
CA THR A 48 17.03 51.88 -14.27
C THR A 48 18.03 51.39 -15.33
N ALA A 49 19.06 50.68 -14.90
CA ALA A 49 20.12 50.17 -15.78
C ALA A 49 19.58 49.05 -16.70
N MET A 50 20.04 49.03 -17.95
CA MET A 50 19.74 47.94 -18.91
C MET A 50 20.99 47.09 -19.18
N PRO A 51 20.85 45.79 -19.49
CA PRO A 51 21.94 44.98 -20.00
C PRO A 51 22.58 45.62 -21.24
N LYS A 52 23.90 45.77 -21.19
CA LYS A 52 24.77 46.24 -22.28
C LYS A 52 26.10 45.50 -22.21
N ILE A 53 26.86 45.58 -23.30
CA ILE A 53 28.24 45.10 -23.35
C ILE A 53 29.03 45.76 -22.21
N GLY A 54 29.67 44.95 -21.37
CA GLY A 54 30.37 45.39 -20.16
C GLY A 54 29.85 44.79 -18.84
N TYR A 55 28.57 44.39 -18.76
CA TYR A 55 27.99 43.75 -17.56
C TYR A 55 28.22 42.23 -17.45
N GLY A 56 28.91 41.62 -18.42
CA GLY A 56 29.25 40.20 -18.38
C GLY A 56 30.18 39.82 -17.23
N SER A 57 30.23 38.53 -16.87
CA SER A 57 31.21 38.03 -15.89
C SER A 57 32.65 38.25 -16.38
N ASN A 58 33.62 38.30 -15.45
CA ASN A 58 35.04 38.40 -15.78
C ASN A 58 35.42 37.34 -16.83
N ALA A 59 36.13 37.74 -17.88
CA ALA A 59 36.50 36.86 -18.98
C ALA A 59 37.29 35.64 -18.49
N LYS A 60 38.20 35.83 -17.52
CA LYS A 60 39.05 34.75 -16.97
C LYS A 60 38.24 33.65 -16.26
N THR A 61 37.11 34.01 -15.65
CA THR A 61 36.28 33.08 -14.86
C THR A 61 34.92 32.81 -15.49
N ARG A 62 34.72 33.19 -16.76
CA ARG A 62 33.44 33.01 -17.45
C ARG A 62 33.25 31.52 -17.73
N HIS A 63 32.04 31.01 -17.48
CA HIS A 63 31.66 29.60 -17.67
C HIS A 63 32.38 28.57 -16.77
N LEU A 64 33.19 29.02 -15.80
CA LEU A 64 33.75 28.13 -14.79
C LEU A 64 32.70 27.78 -13.73
N LEU A 65 32.72 26.52 -13.31
CA LEU A 65 32.01 26.01 -12.15
C LEU A 65 32.85 26.28 -10.88
N PRO A 66 32.26 26.23 -9.67
CA PRO A 66 32.99 26.42 -8.41
C PRO A 66 34.15 25.45 -8.18
N ASN A 67 34.13 24.30 -8.88
CA ASN A 67 35.18 23.28 -8.85
C ASN A 67 36.34 23.55 -9.84
N GLY A 68 36.31 24.67 -10.56
CA GLY A 68 37.33 25.08 -11.52
C GLY A 68 37.18 24.50 -12.93
N LEU A 69 36.20 23.63 -13.18
CA LEU A 69 35.94 23.02 -14.49
C LEU A 69 34.91 23.83 -15.29
N LYS A 70 34.95 23.74 -16.62
CA LYS A 70 33.88 24.22 -17.50
C LYS A 70 32.83 23.13 -17.68
N LYS A 71 31.57 23.51 -17.82
CA LYS A 71 30.50 22.53 -18.11
C LYS A 71 30.47 22.15 -19.59
N PHE A 72 30.43 20.86 -19.89
CA PHE A 72 30.16 20.30 -21.22
C PHE A 72 28.94 19.40 -21.15
N VAL A 73 27.92 19.64 -21.98
CA VAL A 73 26.68 18.85 -21.96
C VAL A 73 26.86 17.60 -22.82
N VAL A 74 26.56 16.43 -22.27
CA VAL A 74 26.67 15.13 -22.97
C VAL A 74 25.29 14.48 -23.13
N ASN A 75 25.00 13.97 -24.32
CA ASN A 75 23.75 13.30 -24.67
C ASN A 75 23.91 11.79 -24.82
N ASN A 76 25.14 11.32 -25.07
CA ASN A 76 25.48 9.92 -25.33
C ASN A 76 26.91 9.61 -24.87
N VAL A 77 27.29 8.34 -24.93
CA VAL A 77 28.61 7.85 -24.49
C VAL A 77 29.76 8.42 -25.33
N ARG A 78 29.58 8.59 -26.64
CA ARG A 78 30.62 9.11 -27.54
C ARG A 78 31.01 10.55 -27.18
N GLU A 79 30.05 11.35 -26.73
CA GLU A 79 30.31 12.71 -26.24
C GLU A 79 31.06 12.74 -24.91
N VAL A 80 31.00 11.67 -24.12
CA VAL A 80 31.84 11.51 -22.92
C VAL A 80 33.29 11.23 -23.32
N ASP A 81 33.50 10.42 -24.38
CA ASP A 81 34.85 10.09 -24.86
C ASP A 81 35.61 11.33 -25.36
N LEU A 82 34.90 12.34 -25.90
CA LEU A 82 35.51 13.63 -26.28
C LEU A 82 36.20 14.34 -25.10
N LEU A 83 35.80 14.04 -23.87
CA LEU A 83 36.36 14.63 -22.65
C LEU A 83 37.58 13.89 -22.11
N LEU A 84 38.01 12.78 -22.72
CA LEU A 84 39.15 11.98 -22.26
C LEU A 84 40.42 12.82 -22.09
N MET A 85 40.78 13.63 -23.09
CA MET A 85 41.95 14.52 -23.03
C MET A 85 41.66 15.88 -22.35
N HIS A 86 40.41 16.11 -21.94
CA HIS A 86 39.92 17.39 -21.43
C HIS A 86 39.36 17.29 -19.99
N ASN A 87 39.55 16.16 -19.31
CA ASN A 87 39.01 15.87 -17.98
C ASN A 87 39.51 16.83 -16.86
N LYS A 88 40.62 17.54 -17.08
CA LYS A 88 41.13 18.61 -16.19
C LYS A 88 40.51 19.98 -16.44
N SER A 89 39.89 20.19 -17.60
CA SER A 89 39.31 21.48 -18.00
C SER A 89 37.79 21.46 -18.01
N PHE A 90 37.16 20.30 -18.21
CA PHE A 90 35.73 20.16 -18.36
C PHE A 90 35.13 19.09 -17.43
N ALA A 91 33.90 19.35 -16.98
CA ALA A 91 33.02 18.41 -16.32
C ALA A 91 31.86 18.08 -17.25
N ALA A 92 31.43 16.82 -17.28
CA ALA A 92 30.26 16.42 -18.02
C ALA A 92 28.97 16.76 -17.25
N GLU A 93 27.96 17.26 -17.96
CA GLU A 93 26.58 17.30 -17.46
C GLU A 93 25.71 16.50 -18.41
N ILE A 94 25.03 15.49 -17.88
CA ILE A 94 24.18 14.64 -18.70
C ILE A 94 22.90 15.39 -19.04
N ALA A 95 22.59 15.49 -20.33
CA ALA A 95 21.42 16.22 -20.83
C ALA A 95 20.10 15.72 -20.21
N HIS A 96 19.14 16.63 -20.10
CA HIS A 96 17.86 16.39 -19.43
C HIS A 96 16.96 15.38 -20.16
N ASN A 97 17.19 15.15 -21.45
CA ASN A 97 16.41 14.24 -22.30
C ASN A 97 16.96 12.80 -22.32
N VAL A 98 18.07 12.52 -21.64
CA VAL A 98 18.64 11.17 -21.54
C VAL A 98 17.83 10.31 -20.56
N SER A 99 17.46 9.09 -20.98
CA SER A 99 16.71 8.10 -20.17
C SER A 99 17.55 7.58 -18.99
N SER A 100 16.91 7.11 -17.92
CA SER A 100 17.60 6.55 -16.73
C SER A 100 18.61 5.46 -17.10
N ARG A 101 18.22 4.51 -17.97
CA ARG A 101 19.10 3.43 -18.46
C ARG A 101 20.37 3.97 -19.14
N ASN A 102 20.25 4.92 -20.06
CA ASN A 102 21.39 5.48 -20.77
C ASN A 102 22.26 6.37 -19.87
N ARG A 103 21.67 6.98 -18.83
CA ARG A 103 22.43 7.72 -17.82
C ARG A 103 23.37 6.81 -17.04
N THR A 104 22.95 5.59 -16.69
CA THR A 104 23.82 4.60 -16.02
C THR A 104 25.06 4.30 -16.86
N VAL A 105 24.89 4.03 -18.16
CA VAL A 105 26.00 3.74 -19.09
C VAL A 105 26.94 4.94 -19.23
N ILE A 106 26.40 6.16 -19.35
CA ILE A 106 27.20 7.39 -19.42
C ILE A 106 28.00 7.60 -18.13
N LEU A 107 27.42 7.33 -16.96
CA LEU A 107 28.11 7.46 -15.67
C LEU A 107 29.22 6.45 -15.51
N GLU A 108 28.97 5.19 -15.90
CA GLU A 108 29.98 4.13 -15.87
C GLU A 108 31.17 4.48 -16.76
N ARG A 109 30.91 4.93 -18.00
CA ARG A 109 31.97 5.39 -18.89
C ARG A 109 32.71 6.62 -18.34
N ALA A 110 31.99 7.61 -17.81
CA ALA A 110 32.60 8.80 -17.22
C ALA A 110 33.51 8.44 -16.02
N LYS A 111 33.10 7.47 -15.20
CA LYS A 111 33.91 6.94 -14.09
C LYS A 111 35.18 6.27 -14.59
N ALA A 112 35.09 5.45 -15.64
CA ALA A 112 36.25 4.80 -16.26
C ALA A 112 37.28 5.79 -16.81
N LEU A 113 36.82 6.93 -17.36
CA LEU A 113 37.70 7.98 -17.91
C LEU A 113 38.10 9.04 -16.88
N GLY A 114 37.68 8.91 -15.62
CA GLY A 114 37.96 9.88 -14.55
C GLY A 114 37.31 11.25 -14.77
N ILE A 115 36.22 11.33 -15.55
CA ILE A 115 35.51 12.56 -15.85
C ILE A 115 34.51 12.88 -14.74
N LYS A 116 34.58 14.09 -14.20
CA LYS A 116 33.62 14.55 -13.18
C LYS A 116 32.26 14.84 -13.82
N VAL A 117 31.20 14.23 -13.30
CA VAL A 117 29.82 14.50 -13.71
C VAL A 117 29.13 15.43 -12.72
N THR A 118 28.44 16.46 -13.19
CA THR A 118 27.82 17.50 -12.32
C THR A 118 26.44 17.11 -11.79
N ASN A 119 25.72 16.22 -12.48
CA ASN A 119 24.37 15.77 -12.13
C ASN A 119 24.26 14.24 -12.03
N PRO A 120 25.14 13.55 -11.28
CA PRO A 120 25.19 12.09 -11.29
C PRO A 120 23.92 11.43 -10.77
N ALA A 121 23.30 11.98 -9.72
CA ALA A 121 22.08 11.43 -9.11
C ALA A 121 20.78 11.81 -9.82
N ALA A 122 20.81 12.69 -10.83
CA ALA A 122 19.58 13.12 -11.48
C ALA A 122 18.94 11.93 -12.23
N ARG A 123 17.63 11.71 -12.02
CA ARG A 123 16.82 10.64 -12.63
C ARG A 123 17.27 9.19 -12.36
N LEU A 124 18.19 8.97 -11.42
CA LEU A 124 18.51 7.64 -10.91
C LEU A 124 17.87 7.53 -9.52
N ARG A 125 16.90 6.63 -9.37
CA ARG A 125 16.39 6.24 -8.06
C ARG A 125 17.28 5.10 -7.58
N SER A 126 17.72 5.13 -6.32
CA SER A 126 18.14 3.90 -5.65
C SER A 126 16.93 2.98 -5.60
N GLU A 127 17.10 1.73 -6.03
CA GLU A 127 16.23 0.67 -5.52
C GLU A 127 16.61 0.53 -4.05
N ASP A 128 15.77 1.04 -3.16
CA ASP A 128 15.90 0.80 -1.73
C ASP A 128 15.46 -0.65 -1.50
N THR A 129 16.36 -1.61 -1.71
CA THR A 129 16.18 -2.98 -1.23
C THR A 129 16.39 -2.93 0.29
N SER A 130 15.38 -2.51 1.04
CA SER A 130 15.40 -2.70 2.48
C SER A 130 14.96 -4.12 2.79
N ASP A 131 15.82 -4.86 3.47
CA ASP A 131 15.53 -6.26 3.88
C ASP A 131 14.34 -6.35 4.87
N VAL A 132 13.91 -5.22 5.43
CA VAL A 132 12.81 -5.13 6.39
C VAL A 132 11.73 -4.18 5.90
N ARG A 133 10.50 -4.67 5.76
CA ARG A 133 9.30 -3.83 5.57
C ARG A 133 8.92 -3.18 6.90
N ARG A 134 8.78 -1.86 6.95
CA ARG A 134 8.36 -1.17 8.18
C ARG A 134 6.87 -1.35 8.45
N ALA A 135 6.49 -1.19 9.70
CA ALA A 135 5.11 -1.05 10.16
C ALA A 135 4.57 0.35 9.77
N SER A 136 4.36 0.59 8.47
CA SER A 136 4.07 1.90 7.90
C SER A 136 2.73 2.49 8.32
N HIS A 137 1.78 1.66 8.77
CA HIS A 137 0.45 2.08 9.21
C HIS A 137 0.32 2.15 10.75
N ALA A 138 1.38 1.80 11.48
CA ALA A 138 1.42 1.94 12.93
C ALA A 138 1.34 3.42 13.34
N GLY A 139 0.43 3.73 14.27
CA GLY A 139 0.17 5.07 14.79
C GLY A 139 -1.09 5.71 14.22
N ASP A 140 -1.52 5.24 13.05
CA ASP A 140 -2.74 5.72 12.38
C ASP A 140 -3.85 4.65 12.40
N TRP A 141 -3.54 3.42 12.00
CA TRP A 141 -4.52 2.32 11.89
C TRP A 141 -4.60 1.45 13.14
N TYR A 142 -3.47 1.34 13.84
CA TYR A 142 -3.34 0.63 15.11
C TYR A 142 -2.25 1.31 15.95
N THR A 143 -2.26 1.07 17.25
CA THR A 143 -1.37 1.76 18.21
C THR A 143 0.10 1.53 17.89
N ALA A 144 0.91 2.60 17.81
CA ALA A 144 2.36 2.54 17.65
C ALA A 144 3.09 2.61 19.00
N ASN A 145 4.39 2.27 18.99
CA ASN A 145 5.26 2.43 20.15
C ASN A 145 5.43 3.92 20.50
N GLY A 146 4.97 4.33 21.68
CA GLY A 146 5.22 5.67 22.24
C GLY A 146 4.32 6.80 21.74
N LYS A 147 3.26 6.53 20.98
CA LYS A 147 2.22 7.51 20.63
C LYS A 147 0.84 6.89 20.84
N SER A 148 0.22 7.21 21.96
CA SER A 148 -1.18 6.87 22.21
C SER A 148 -2.12 7.80 21.43
N SER A 149 -3.12 7.22 20.80
CA SER A 149 -4.32 7.91 20.30
C SER A 149 -5.49 7.83 21.30
N SER A 150 -5.29 7.24 22.47
CA SER A 150 -6.33 7.03 23.48
C SER A 150 -6.36 8.19 24.51
N PRO A 151 -7.50 8.86 24.74
CA PRO A 151 -7.59 10.00 25.65
C PRO A 151 -7.64 9.62 27.14
N SER A 152 -7.54 8.34 27.50
CA SER A 152 -7.79 7.85 28.86
C SER A 152 -6.55 7.48 29.69
N ILE A 153 -5.34 7.52 29.11
CA ILE A 153 -4.09 7.21 29.85
C ILE A 153 -3.24 8.48 29.92
N SER A 154 -2.86 8.88 31.14
CA SER A 154 -2.02 10.06 31.34
C SER A 154 -0.67 9.87 30.64
N LYS A 155 -0.21 10.90 29.91
CA LYS A 155 1.10 10.93 29.23
C LYS A 155 2.27 10.54 30.15
N SER A 156 2.14 10.71 31.46
CA SER A 156 3.17 10.38 32.45
C SER A 156 3.30 8.89 32.74
N ALA A 157 2.24 8.08 32.57
CA ALA A 157 2.30 6.63 32.77
C ALA A 157 2.85 5.87 31.54
N LEU A 158 2.75 6.47 30.35
CA LEU A 158 3.22 5.91 29.08
C LEU A 158 4.75 5.90 28.92
N ILE A 159 5.48 6.74 29.65
CA ILE A 159 6.94 6.87 29.55
C ILE A 159 7.67 5.67 30.18
N SER A 160 7.00 4.86 31.01
CA SER A 160 7.61 3.72 31.72
C SER A 160 7.25 2.33 31.17
N LEU A 161 6.45 2.23 30.11
CA LEU A 161 6.05 0.94 29.56
C LEU A 161 7.00 0.50 28.42
N PRO A 162 7.31 -0.80 28.30
CA PRO A 162 8.15 -1.30 27.21
C PRO A 162 7.48 -1.05 25.84
N PRO A 163 8.27 -0.87 24.76
CA PRO A 163 7.71 -0.74 23.41
C PRO A 163 6.73 -1.88 23.10
N GLY A 164 5.56 -1.54 22.57
CA GLY A 164 4.53 -2.48 22.13
C GLY A 164 3.48 -2.81 23.19
N SER A 165 3.68 -2.40 24.44
CA SER A 165 2.84 -2.82 25.56
C SER A 165 1.36 -2.45 25.43
N GLU A 166 1.04 -1.27 24.86
CA GLU A 166 -0.35 -0.80 24.72
C GLU A 166 -1.09 -1.64 23.67
N LEU A 167 -0.47 -1.84 22.50
CA LEU A 167 -1.02 -2.68 21.45
C LEU A 167 -1.16 -4.14 21.93
N ASP A 168 -0.13 -4.68 22.58
CA ASP A 168 -0.16 -6.02 23.16
C ASP A 168 -1.31 -6.19 24.17
N SER A 169 -1.52 -5.19 25.03
CA SER A 169 -2.62 -5.19 26.01
C SER A 169 -3.99 -5.12 25.34
N GLN A 170 -4.17 -4.27 24.32
CA GLN A 170 -5.41 -4.19 23.54
C GLN A 170 -5.75 -5.55 22.89
N LEU A 171 -4.78 -6.16 22.21
CA LEU A 171 -4.96 -7.46 21.58
C LEU A 171 -5.28 -8.55 22.62
N THR A 172 -4.60 -8.53 23.77
CA THR A 172 -4.88 -9.45 24.88
C THR A 172 -6.31 -9.29 25.38
N ALA A 173 -6.76 -8.06 25.60
CA ALA A 173 -8.10 -7.77 26.09
C ALA A 173 -9.16 -8.26 25.11
N TRP A 174 -9.02 -7.96 23.81
CA TRP A 174 -9.97 -8.42 22.80
C TRP A 174 -10.01 -9.95 22.68
N LEU A 175 -8.86 -10.63 22.74
CA LEU A 175 -8.79 -12.09 22.75
C LEU A 175 -9.39 -12.72 24.02
N ALA A 176 -9.41 -11.99 25.13
CA ALA A 176 -10.04 -12.43 26.38
C ALA A 176 -11.57 -12.23 26.37
N CYS A 177 -12.07 -11.22 25.64
CA CYS A 177 -13.51 -10.97 25.48
C CYS A 177 -14.22 -11.98 24.57
N VAL A 178 -13.50 -12.80 23.82
CA VAL A 178 -14.10 -13.86 22.99
C VAL A 178 -14.63 -14.97 23.89
N THR A 179 -15.95 -15.03 24.02
CA THR A 179 -16.66 -16.08 24.77
C THR A 179 -17.04 -17.23 23.84
N PRO A 180 -16.95 -18.49 24.28
CA PRO A 180 -17.46 -19.63 23.52
C PRO A 180 -18.95 -19.45 23.23
N SER A 181 -19.36 -19.52 21.96
CA SER A 181 -20.80 -19.60 21.61
C SER A 181 -21.25 -21.06 21.59
N ASP A 182 -20.56 -21.89 20.81
CA ASP A 182 -20.94 -23.30 20.54
C ASP A 182 -19.73 -24.26 20.52
N ASP A 183 -18.56 -23.78 20.08
CA ASP A 183 -17.33 -24.57 20.01
C ASP A 183 -16.33 -24.12 21.09
N ALA A 184 -15.59 -25.08 21.64
CA ALA A 184 -14.48 -24.77 22.54
C ALA A 184 -13.30 -24.19 21.74
N TYR A 185 -12.76 -23.07 22.21
CA TYR A 185 -11.58 -22.43 21.63
C TYR A 185 -10.28 -22.97 22.29
N PRO A 186 -9.19 -23.18 21.54
CA PRO A 186 -9.07 -23.01 20.08
C PRO A 186 -9.80 -24.12 19.29
N ILE A 187 -10.16 -23.83 18.04
CA ILE A 187 -10.94 -24.74 17.21
C ILE A 187 -10.02 -25.85 16.68
N LYS A 188 -10.28 -27.10 17.12
CA LYS A 188 -9.50 -28.26 16.71
C LYS A 188 -9.56 -28.46 15.18
N GLY A 189 -8.39 -28.56 14.56
CA GLY A 189 -8.28 -28.74 13.10
C GLY A 189 -8.56 -27.47 12.28
N CYS A 190 -8.64 -26.30 12.92
CA CYS A 190 -8.65 -25.04 12.19
C CYS A 190 -7.33 -24.86 11.41
N LYS A 191 -7.46 -24.57 10.12
CA LYS A 191 -6.36 -24.47 9.16
C LYS A 191 -6.33 -23.15 8.41
N ALA A 192 -7.46 -22.43 8.40
CA ALA A 192 -7.51 -21.06 7.93
C ALA A 192 -8.52 -20.22 8.71
N VAL A 193 -8.38 -18.90 8.64
CA VAL A 193 -9.39 -17.93 9.12
C VAL A 193 -9.66 -16.86 8.08
N ILE A 194 -10.85 -16.28 8.12
CA ILE A 194 -11.17 -15.01 7.45
C ILE A 194 -11.30 -13.96 8.55
N ALA A 195 -10.61 -12.83 8.40
CA ALA A 195 -10.61 -11.75 9.38
C ALA A 195 -10.57 -10.37 8.69
N PRO A 196 -11.15 -9.33 9.33
CA PRO A 196 -11.17 -7.97 8.80
C PRO A 196 -9.80 -7.29 8.85
N HIS A 197 -9.64 -6.22 8.06
CA HIS A 197 -8.43 -5.40 7.96
C HIS A 197 -8.69 -3.89 7.99
N ALA A 198 -9.81 -3.44 8.54
CA ALA A 198 -9.93 -2.04 8.93
C ALA A 198 -9.01 -1.70 10.13
N GLY A 199 -8.94 -0.41 10.49
CA GLY A 199 -8.20 0.03 11.68
C GLY A 199 -8.74 -0.61 12.97
N TYR A 200 -7.83 -0.91 13.90
CA TYR A 200 -8.12 -1.74 15.09
C TYR A 200 -9.17 -1.14 16.03
N ALA A 201 -9.33 0.19 16.04
CA ALA A 201 -10.39 0.85 16.78
C ALA A 201 -11.81 0.41 16.35
N TYR A 202 -11.96 -0.08 15.11
CA TYR A 202 -13.23 -0.54 14.56
C TYR A 202 -13.30 -2.07 14.48
N SER A 203 -12.33 -2.70 13.81
CA SER A 203 -12.39 -4.12 13.47
C SER A 203 -11.57 -5.03 14.39
N GLY A 204 -10.73 -4.47 15.28
CA GLY A 204 -9.88 -5.23 16.19
C GLY A 204 -10.67 -6.25 17.02
N PRO A 205 -11.72 -5.83 17.76
CA PRO A 205 -12.57 -6.75 18.51
C PRO A 205 -13.19 -7.86 17.64
N ALA A 206 -13.65 -7.54 16.43
CA ALA A 206 -14.21 -8.52 15.51
C ALA A 206 -13.14 -9.53 15.03
N ALA A 207 -11.94 -9.06 14.69
CA ALA A 207 -10.81 -9.91 14.28
C ALA A 207 -10.40 -10.89 15.38
N ALA A 208 -10.48 -10.49 16.66
CA ALA A 208 -10.14 -11.34 17.79
C ALA A 208 -10.87 -12.70 17.76
N TRP A 209 -12.11 -12.75 17.26
CA TRP A 209 -12.88 -13.99 17.14
C TRP A 209 -12.23 -14.99 16.17
N ALA A 210 -11.71 -14.53 15.03
CA ALA A 210 -10.95 -15.37 14.11
C ALA A 210 -9.64 -15.84 14.74
N TYR A 211 -8.88 -14.92 15.34
CA TYR A 211 -7.57 -15.25 15.93
C TYR A 211 -7.66 -16.17 17.16
N LYS A 212 -8.76 -16.10 17.92
CA LYS A 212 -9.02 -17.01 19.04
C LYS A 212 -9.29 -18.44 18.55
N SER A 213 -9.78 -18.62 17.32
CA SER A 213 -10.00 -19.95 16.72
C SER A 213 -8.72 -20.72 16.44
N ILE A 214 -7.57 -20.04 16.37
CA ILE A 214 -6.31 -20.64 15.91
C ILE A 214 -5.71 -21.53 17.01
N ASP A 215 -5.56 -22.82 16.73
CA ASP A 215 -4.64 -23.67 17.47
C ASP A 215 -3.22 -23.47 16.93
N THR A 216 -2.35 -22.86 17.74
CA THR A 216 -0.99 -22.53 17.33
C THR A 216 -0.03 -23.71 17.42
N THR A 217 -0.45 -24.83 18.01
CA THR A 217 0.42 -25.97 18.31
C THR A 217 0.99 -26.58 17.03
N GLY A 218 2.32 -26.55 16.90
CA GLY A 218 3.04 -27.17 15.79
C GLY A 218 3.03 -26.40 14.47
N ILE A 219 2.39 -25.22 14.42
CA ILE A 219 2.43 -24.32 13.27
C ILE A 219 3.80 -23.65 13.21
N LYS A 220 4.42 -23.69 12.03
CA LYS A 220 5.70 -23.03 11.72
C LYS A 220 5.56 -21.96 10.65
N ARG A 221 4.45 -21.96 9.91
CA ARG A 221 4.26 -21.09 8.76
C ARG A 221 2.86 -20.53 8.68
N VAL A 222 2.75 -19.24 8.38
CA VAL A 222 1.46 -18.55 8.23
C VAL A 222 1.40 -17.85 6.87
N PHE A 223 0.51 -18.29 5.99
CA PHE A 223 0.17 -17.57 4.77
C PHE A 223 -0.80 -16.44 5.11
N ILE A 224 -0.61 -15.26 4.51
CA ILE A 224 -1.51 -14.12 4.67
C ILE A 224 -1.90 -13.63 3.28
N LEU A 225 -3.16 -13.84 2.89
CA LEU A 225 -3.71 -13.43 1.61
C LEU A 225 -4.47 -12.11 1.79
N GLY A 226 -3.91 -11.02 1.27
CA GLY A 226 -4.48 -9.67 1.36
C GLY A 226 -4.93 -9.13 0.01
N PRO A 227 -6.08 -8.46 -0.13
CA PRO A 227 -6.41 -7.76 -1.38
C PRO A 227 -5.48 -6.54 -1.59
N SER A 228 -5.24 -6.16 -2.85
CA SER A 228 -4.57 -4.90 -3.18
C SER A 228 -5.55 -3.71 -3.21
N HIS A 229 -5.20 -2.63 -2.52
CA HIS A 229 -5.96 -1.37 -2.47
C HIS A 229 -5.27 -0.22 -3.21
N HIS A 230 -3.93 -0.21 -3.23
CA HIS A 230 -3.16 0.97 -3.63
C HIS A 230 -2.55 0.87 -5.02
N PHE A 231 -2.38 -0.32 -5.57
CA PHE A 231 -1.79 -0.52 -6.88
C PHE A 231 -2.61 -1.50 -7.72
N TYR A 232 -2.57 -1.30 -9.03
CA TYR A 232 -3.25 -2.20 -9.96
C TYR A 232 -2.40 -3.45 -10.16
N LEU A 233 -3.01 -4.62 -9.97
CA LEU A 233 -2.37 -5.92 -10.08
C LEU A 233 -3.36 -6.89 -10.76
N GLU A 234 -2.96 -7.46 -11.90
CA GLU A 234 -3.72 -8.49 -12.65
C GLU A 234 -3.22 -9.91 -12.30
N GLY A 235 -2.93 -10.15 -11.01
CA GLY A 235 -2.33 -11.39 -10.54
C GLY A 235 -2.17 -11.42 -9.02
N CYS A 236 -1.17 -12.16 -8.55
CA CYS A 236 -0.74 -12.17 -7.16
C CYS A 236 0.71 -11.69 -7.07
N ALA A 237 1.04 -10.96 -6.00
CA ALA A 237 2.36 -10.42 -5.78
C ALA A 237 2.94 -10.85 -4.43
N LEU A 238 4.26 -11.03 -4.41
CA LEU A 238 5.06 -11.46 -3.27
C LEU A 238 5.97 -10.32 -2.81
N SER A 239 6.30 -10.33 -1.52
CA SER A 239 7.26 -9.39 -0.94
C SER A 239 8.69 -9.68 -1.39
N SER A 240 9.47 -8.61 -1.59
CA SER A 240 10.93 -8.69 -1.78
C SER A 240 11.73 -8.57 -0.47
N CYS A 241 11.06 -8.48 0.68
CA CYS A 241 11.70 -8.30 1.99
C CYS A 241 12.04 -9.65 2.65
N GLU A 242 12.89 -9.61 3.67
CA GLU A 242 13.22 -10.76 4.53
C GLU A 242 12.41 -10.76 5.84
N GLU A 243 12.02 -9.59 6.34
CA GLU A 243 11.25 -9.44 7.56
C GLU A 243 10.17 -8.37 7.43
N TYR A 244 9.04 -8.57 8.11
CA TYR A 244 8.04 -7.54 8.34
C TYR A 244 8.09 -7.09 9.80
N ASP A 245 8.22 -5.78 10.00
CA ASP A 245 8.25 -5.18 11.33
C ASP A 245 6.84 -5.02 11.91
N THR A 246 6.72 -5.14 13.24
CA THR A 246 5.49 -4.82 13.98
C THR A 246 5.85 -4.19 15.32
N PRO A 247 4.98 -3.37 15.93
CA PRO A 247 5.27 -2.75 17.23
C PRO A 247 5.55 -3.74 18.36
N ILE A 248 5.06 -4.98 18.26
CA ILE A 248 5.19 -6.05 19.26
C ILE A 248 6.17 -7.16 18.85
N GLY A 249 6.94 -6.95 17.78
CA GLY A 249 8.01 -7.85 17.35
C GLY A 249 7.94 -8.21 15.86
N LYS A 250 9.11 -8.42 15.26
CA LYS A 250 9.23 -8.75 13.85
C LYS A 250 8.73 -10.15 13.50
N LEU A 251 8.37 -10.33 12.23
CA LEU A 251 8.01 -11.60 11.61
C LEU A 251 8.92 -11.86 10.42
N ARG A 252 9.61 -13.01 10.40
CA ARG A 252 10.46 -13.41 9.28
C ARG A 252 9.62 -13.96 8.14
N LEU A 253 10.02 -13.66 6.91
CA LEU A 253 9.40 -14.23 5.72
C LEU A 253 9.97 -15.62 5.41
N ASP A 254 9.14 -16.48 4.85
CA ASP A 254 9.59 -17.78 4.35
C ASP A 254 10.18 -17.65 2.95
N LEU A 255 11.45 -17.25 2.89
CA LEU A 255 12.15 -16.98 1.62
C LEU A 255 12.22 -18.20 0.70
N GLU A 256 12.28 -19.41 1.26
CA GLU A 256 12.29 -20.66 0.48
C GLU A 256 10.97 -20.81 -0.28
N ILE A 257 9.83 -20.69 0.41
CA ILE A 257 8.52 -20.76 -0.26
C ILE A 257 8.28 -19.59 -1.19
N ILE A 258 8.70 -18.38 -0.82
CA ILE A 258 8.56 -17.21 -1.68
C ILE A 258 9.31 -17.44 -3.00
N GLU A 259 10.51 -18.02 -2.94
CA GLU A 259 11.29 -18.36 -4.13
C GLU A 259 10.64 -19.49 -4.94
N GLU A 260 10.08 -20.52 -4.31
CA GLU A 260 9.30 -21.56 -5.00
C GLU A 260 8.08 -20.99 -5.74
N LEU A 261 7.30 -20.15 -5.06
CA LEU A 261 6.14 -19.48 -5.64
C LEU A 261 6.56 -18.56 -6.79
N ARG A 262 7.65 -17.79 -6.63
CA ARG A 262 8.23 -16.98 -7.71
C ARG A 262 8.66 -17.84 -8.90
N GLY A 263 9.25 -19.01 -8.64
CA GLY A 263 9.69 -19.98 -9.64
C GLY A 263 8.55 -20.54 -10.52
N THR A 264 7.30 -20.48 -10.07
CA THR A 264 6.13 -20.84 -10.90
C THR A 264 5.91 -19.88 -12.08
N GLY A 265 6.49 -18.67 -12.03
CA GLY A 265 6.29 -17.62 -13.03
C GLY A 265 4.89 -16.98 -12.98
N ARG A 266 4.10 -17.26 -11.94
CA ARG A 266 2.72 -16.76 -11.78
C ARG A 266 2.58 -15.59 -10.81
N PHE A 267 3.63 -15.27 -10.08
CA PHE A 267 3.64 -14.21 -9.07
C PHE A 267 4.59 -13.09 -9.47
N GLU A 268 4.15 -11.85 -9.24
CA GLU A 268 4.97 -10.65 -9.39
C GLU A 268 5.74 -10.35 -8.09
N MET A 269 6.87 -9.67 -8.18
CA MET A 269 7.57 -9.16 -7.01
C MET A 269 7.17 -7.71 -6.76
N MET A 270 6.73 -7.41 -5.55
CA MET A 270 6.40 -6.03 -5.16
C MET A 270 7.68 -5.22 -4.95
N ASP A 271 7.63 -3.94 -5.32
CA ASP A 271 8.60 -2.98 -4.80
C ASP A 271 8.27 -2.63 -3.34
N ILE A 272 9.28 -2.20 -2.57
CA ILE A 272 9.12 -1.86 -1.15
C ILE A 272 8.05 -0.79 -0.90
N LYS A 273 7.80 0.11 -1.87
CA LYS A 273 6.86 1.21 -1.69
C LYS A 273 5.43 0.72 -1.86
N ALA A 274 5.18 -0.15 -2.82
CA ALA A 274 3.91 -0.82 -3.01
C ALA A 274 3.61 -1.70 -1.79
N ASP A 275 4.62 -2.41 -1.28
CA ASP A 275 4.48 -3.25 -0.10
C ASP A 275 4.16 -2.42 1.17
N GLU A 276 4.95 -1.39 1.46
CA GLU A 276 4.69 -0.49 2.60
C GLU A 276 3.40 0.35 2.42
N ALA A 277 2.90 0.56 1.21
CA ALA A 277 1.62 1.23 0.98
C ALA A 277 0.41 0.32 1.23
N GLU A 278 0.55 -1.00 1.08
CA GLU A 278 -0.56 -1.93 1.27
C GLU A 278 -0.82 -2.21 2.76
N HIS A 279 -2.06 -2.07 3.21
CA HIS A 279 -2.43 -2.24 4.62
C HIS A 279 -3.14 -3.56 4.90
N SER A 280 -3.71 -4.21 3.88
CA SER A 280 -4.54 -5.41 4.07
C SER A 280 -3.78 -6.55 4.74
N ILE A 281 -2.52 -6.77 4.39
CA ILE A 281 -1.64 -7.74 5.05
C ILE A 281 -1.16 -7.21 6.40
N GLU A 282 -0.79 -5.93 6.48
CA GLU A 282 -0.22 -5.32 7.68
C GLU A 282 -1.14 -5.42 8.89
N MET A 283 -2.46 -5.25 8.70
CA MET A 283 -3.43 -5.35 9.79
C MET A 283 -3.48 -6.73 10.45
N HIS A 284 -2.97 -7.77 9.81
CA HIS A 284 -2.89 -9.11 10.40
C HIS A 284 -1.60 -9.34 11.20
N LEU A 285 -0.55 -8.56 10.97
CA LEU A 285 0.78 -8.83 11.52
C LEU A 285 0.84 -8.72 13.05
N PRO A 286 0.27 -7.68 13.71
CA PRO A 286 0.24 -7.63 15.16
C PRO A 286 -0.54 -8.80 15.77
N TYR A 287 -1.71 -9.14 15.22
CA TYR A 287 -2.45 -10.30 15.70
C TYR A 287 -1.70 -11.62 15.53
N VAL A 288 -1.05 -11.84 14.38
CA VAL A 288 -0.18 -13.01 14.14
C VAL A 288 0.94 -13.05 15.17
N ARG A 289 1.68 -11.95 15.35
CA ARG A 289 2.78 -11.92 16.31
C ARG A 289 2.29 -12.19 17.73
N LYS A 290 1.09 -11.71 18.09
CA LYS A 290 0.46 -11.90 19.40
C LYS A 290 0.07 -13.34 19.67
N VAL A 291 -0.69 -14.00 18.78
CA VAL A 291 -1.17 -15.36 19.03
C VAL A 291 -0.03 -16.38 18.99
N PHE A 292 1.00 -16.14 18.17
CA PHE A 292 2.20 -16.97 18.11
C PHE A 292 3.32 -16.47 19.04
N ALA A 293 3.00 -15.71 20.11
CA ALA A 293 4.02 -15.20 21.03
C ALA A 293 4.92 -16.34 21.57
N GLY A 294 6.24 -16.16 21.51
CA GLY A 294 7.22 -17.16 21.93
C GLY A 294 7.50 -18.29 20.93
N GLN A 295 6.83 -18.30 19.77
CA GLN A 295 7.06 -19.31 18.71
C GLN A 295 7.85 -18.72 17.54
N ASP A 296 8.81 -19.50 17.03
CA ASP A 296 9.55 -19.20 15.80
C ASP A 296 8.72 -19.63 14.59
N ILE A 297 8.02 -18.66 14.01
CA ILE A 297 7.19 -18.84 12.82
C ILE A 297 7.70 -17.98 11.68
N LYS A 298 7.48 -18.44 10.46
CA LYS A 298 7.69 -17.66 9.24
C LYS A 298 6.36 -17.29 8.59
N ILE A 299 6.31 -16.16 7.90
CA ILE A 299 5.10 -15.72 7.17
C ILE A 299 5.31 -15.74 5.67
N VAL A 300 4.23 -15.93 4.92
CA VAL A 300 4.19 -15.83 3.46
C VAL A 300 3.11 -14.81 3.08
N PRO A 301 3.47 -13.52 2.96
CA PRO A 301 2.53 -12.48 2.55
C PRO A 301 2.30 -12.56 1.04
N ILE A 302 1.03 -12.63 0.63
CA ILE A 302 0.61 -12.64 -0.77
C ILE A 302 -0.45 -11.57 -0.97
N VAL A 303 -0.14 -10.56 -1.78
CA VAL A 303 -1.12 -9.57 -2.22
C VAL A 303 -1.85 -10.13 -3.42
N VAL A 304 -3.18 -10.18 -3.35
CA VAL A 304 -4.08 -10.68 -4.39
C VAL A 304 -4.72 -9.48 -5.08
N GLY A 305 -4.50 -9.38 -6.39
CA GLY A 305 -5.02 -8.31 -7.22
C GLY A 305 -6.46 -8.54 -7.69
N ALA A 306 -6.83 -7.83 -8.75
CA ALA A 306 -8.11 -7.98 -9.42
C ALA A 306 -8.04 -9.15 -10.42
N ILE A 307 -8.36 -10.35 -9.95
CA ILE A 307 -8.25 -11.59 -10.72
C ILE A 307 -9.61 -12.18 -11.09
N SER A 308 -9.66 -12.99 -12.14
CA SER A 308 -10.87 -13.71 -12.57
C SER A 308 -11.15 -14.94 -11.71
N LYS A 309 -12.39 -15.46 -11.74
CA LYS A 309 -12.75 -16.72 -11.07
C LYS A 309 -11.84 -17.90 -11.47
N SER A 310 -11.48 -18.00 -12.75
CA SER A 310 -10.57 -19.04 -13.23
C SER A 310 -9.14 -18.85 -12.71
N ALA A 311 -8.67 -17.60 -12.61
CA ALA A 311 -7.39 -17.28 -11.99
C ALA A 311 -7.39 -17.57 -10.48
N GLU A 312 -8.48 -17.29 -9.76
CA GLU A 312 -8.66 -17.66 -8.35
C GLU A 312 -8.48 -19.17 -8.15
N ALA A 313 -9.14 -19.99 -8.97
CA ALA A 313 -8.97 -21.45 -8.94
C ALA A 313 -7.53 -21.88 -9.27
N SER A 314 -6.90 -21.24 -10.26
CA SER A 314 -5.52 -21.52 -10.66
C SER A 314 -4.51 -21.20 -9.54
N PHE A 315 -4.63 -20.04 -8.89
CA PHE A 315 -3.77 -19.68 -7.75
C PHE A 315 -4.06 -20.57 -6.54
N GLY A 316 -5.34 -20.87 -6.28
CA GLY A 316 -5.74 -21.80 -5.23
C GLY A 316 -5.09 -23.18 -5.40
N SER A 317 -5.07 -23.73 -6.62
CA SER A 317 -4.41 -25.00 -6.91
C SER A 317 -2.89 -24.97 -6.69
N ILE A 318 -2.24 -23.83 -6.97
CA ILE A 318 -0.81 -23.64 -6.66
C ILE A 318 -0.58 -23.64 -5.14
N LEU A 319 -1.47 -23.01 -4.37
CA LEU A 319 -1.33 -22.90 -2.91
C LEU A 319 -1.77 -24.17 -2.15
N ALA A 320 -2.64 -24.99 -2.72
CA ALA A 320 -3.23 -26.16 -2.07
C ALA A 320 -2.21 -27.11 -1.41
N PRO A 321 -1.10 -27.52 -2.07
CA PRO A 321 -0.10 -28.40 -1.45
C PRO A 321 0.58 -27.79 -0.21
N TYR A 322 0.71 -26.47 -0.17
CA TYR A 322 1.27 -25.77 0.98
C TYR A 322 0.28 -25.70 2.14
N LEU A 323 -0.99 -25.38 1.85
CA LEU A 323 -2.04 -25.27 2.86
C LEU A 323 -2.37 -26.62 3.52
N GLU A 324 -2.22 -27.73 2.79
CA GLU A 324 -2.39 -29.09 3.32
C GLU A 324 -1.40 -29.42 4.45
N ARG A 325 -0.18 -28.85 4.42
CA ARG A 325 0.89 -29.22 5.37
C ARG A 325 0.46 -28.97 6.82
N LYS A 326 0.69 -29.94 7.72
CA LYS A 326 0.31 -29.84 9.14
C LYS A 326 0.92 -28.64 9.88
N ASP A 327 2.07 -28.16 9.43
CA ASP A 327 2.81 -27.04 10.02
C ASP A 327 2.44 -25.66 9.44
N THR A 328 1.42 -25.59 8.58
CA THR A 328 1.04 -24.38 7.84
C THR A 328 -0.37 -23.93 8.22
N PHE A 329 -0.55 -22.62 8.38
CA PHE A 329 -1.83 -21.96 8.64
C PHE A 329 -2.09 -20.86 7.60
N CYS A 330 -3.35 -20.53 7.32
CA CYS A 330 -3.72 -19.49 6.34
C CYS A 330 -4.62 -18.42 6.93
N ILE A 331 -4.36 -17.16 6.62
CA ILE A 331 -5.18 -16.01 6.98
C ILE A 331 -5.65 -15.37 5.69
N VAL A 332 -6.96 -15.21 5.56
CA VAL A 332 -7.59 -14.49 4.45
C VAL A 332 -8.12 -13.17 4.97
N SER A 333 -7.61 -12.10 4.39
CA SER A 333 -7.94 -10.73 4.78
C SER A 333 -9.16 -10.24 4.03
N SER A 334 -10.24 -9.89 4.73
CA SER A 334 -11.43 -9.30 4.10
C SER A 334 -12.29 -8.53 5.10
N ASP A 335 -12.55 -7.27 4.79
CA ASP A 335 -13.77 -6.59 5.20
C ASP A 335 -14.94 -6.99 4.27
N PHE A 336 -16.17 -6.69 4.69
CA PHE A 336 -17.41 -6.99 3.96
C PHE A 336 -17.98 -5.71 3.32
N CYS A 337 -19.29 -5.46 3.31
CA CYS A 337 -19.87 -4.32 2.62
C CYS A 337 -19.28 -2.98 3.07
N HIS A 338 -18.72 -2.23 2.12
CA HIS A 338 -18.44 -0.80 2.22
C HIS A 338 -19.65 -0.05 1.66
N TRP A 339 -20.56 0.33 2.54
CA TRP A 339 -21.82 0.99 2.18
C TRP A 339 -21.76 2.50 2.36
N GLY A 340 -22.32 3.22 1.40
CA GLY A 340 -22.51 4.67 1.46
C GLY A 340 -22.10 5.37 0.18
N THR A 341 -22.52 6.63 0.06
CA THR A 341 -22.24 7.45 -1.12
C THR A 341 -20.74 7.64 -1.38
N ARG A 342 -19.90 7.70 -0.32
CA ARG A 342 -18.44 7.80 -0.43
C ARG A 342 -17.78 6.59 -1.12
N PHE A 343 -18.43 5.43 -1.08
CA PHE A 343 -17.98 4.21 -1.75
C PHE A 343 -18.68 3.99 -3.09
N SER A 344 -19.55 4.93 -3.51
CA SER A 344 -20.42 4.80 -4.69
C SER A 344 -21.33 3.57 -4.65
N TYR A 345 -21.57 3.01 -3.45
CA TYR A 345 -22.33 1.77 -3.24
C TYR A 345 -23.44 2.00 -2.20
N THR A 346 -24.68 2.05 -2.68
CA THR A 346 -25.88 2.31 -1.86
C THR A 346 -26.98 1.29 -2.18
N TYR A 347 -26.58 0.05 -2.45
CA TYR A 347 -27.48 -1.07 -2.70
C TYR A 347 -28.35 -1.30 -1.45
N TYR A 348 -29.64 -1.55 -1.67
CA TYR A 348 -30.62 -1.60 -0.59
C TYR A 348 -31.76 -2.55 -0.93
N TYR A 349 -32.13 -3.38 0.04
CA TYR A 349 -33.29 -4.25 0.02
C TYR A 349 -34.47 -3.51 0.67
N PRO A 350 -35.52 -3.13 -0.07
CA PRO A 350 -36.69 -2.46 0.50
C PRO A 350 -37.50 -3.32 1.49
N LYS A 351 -37.31 -4.64 1.43
CA LYS A 351 -37.91 -5.64 2.31
C LYS A 351 -36.89 -6.77 2.51
N ALA A 352 -36.86 -7.34 3.71
CA ALA A 352 -35.90 -8.39 4.05
C ALA A 352 -36.02 -9.60 3.10
N PRO A 353 -34.91 -10.13 2.55
CA PRO A 353 -34.93 -11.32 1.72
C PRO A 353 -35.23 -12.60 2.55
N PRO A 354 -35.86 -13.64 1.97
CA PRO A 354 -36.36 -13.71 0.60
C PRO A 354 -37.60 -12.81 0.40
N SER A 355 -37.58 -12.00 -0.65
CA SER A 355 -38.68 -11.11 -1.01
C SER A 355 -38.85 -11.02 -2.53
N ASP A 356 -40.10 -10.81 -2.93
CA ASP A 356 -40.57 -10.45 -4.27
C ASP A 356 -40.21 -9.01 -4.69
N VAL A 357 -39.81 -8.15 -3.74
CA VAL A 357 -39.43 -6.77 -4.02
C VAL A 357 -37.97 -6.71 -4.47
N ALA A 358 -37.76 -6.14 -5.67
CA ALA A 358 -36.42 -5.97 -6.21
C ALA A 358 -35.57 -5.01 -5.35
N ALA A 359 -34.28 -5.32 -5.24
CA ALA A 359 -33.33 -4.41 -4.64
C ALA A 359 -33.18 -3.14 -5.47
N ILE A 360 -32.92 -2.02 -4.79
CA ILE A 360 -32.78 -0.70 -5.41
C ILE A 360 -31.46 -0.05 -4.98
N LYS A 361 -31.09 1.03 -5.66
CA LYS A 361 -29.99 1.90 -5.26
C LYS A 361 -30.57 3.14 -4.60
N LEU A 362 -30.27 3.35 -3.31
CA LEU A 362 -30.68 4.58 -2.63
C LEU A 362 -29.94 5.79 -3.20
N SER A 363 -30.61 6.94 -3.19
CA SER A 363 -30.08 8.21 -3.66
C SER A 363 -30.77 9.37 -2.94
N ARG A 364 -30.40 10.61 -3.24
CA ARG A 364 -31.09 11.79 -2.67
C ARG A 364 -32.57 11.88 -3.06
N SER A 365 -33.00 11.16 -4.10
CA SER A 365 -34.38 11.14 -4.59
C SER A 365 -35.09 9.82 -4.29
N VAL A 366 -34.41 8.86 -3.65
CA VAL A 366 -34.92 7.51 -3.38
C VAL A 366 -34.60 7.19 -1.93
N ASP A 367 -35.62 7.32 -1.08
CA ASP A 367 -35.51 7.12 0.37
C ASP A 367 -35.59 5.63 0.76
N PRO A 368 -34.98 5.25 1.89
CA PRO A 368 -35.19 3.93 2.47
C PRO A 368 -36.64 3.75 2.91
N THR A 369 -37.12 2.50 2.92
CA THR A 369 -38.45 2.17 3.44
C THR A 369 -38.40 2.00 4.96
N PRO A 370 -39.48 2.35 5.68
CA PRO A 370 -39.58 2.08 7.12
C PRO A 370 -39.54 0.58 7.46
N ALA A 371 -39.86 -0.30 6.51
CA ALA A 371 -39.95 -1.74 6.72
C ALA A 371 -38.58 -2.43 6.85
N ASN A 372 -37.52 -1.82 6.31
CA ASN A 372 -36.17 -2.38 6.39
C ASN A 372 -35.14 -1.26 6.56
N PRO A 373 -34.67 -0.95 7.78
CA PRO A 373 -33.62 0.04 7.98
C PRO A 373 -32.36 -0.27 7.15
N ILE A 374 -31.59 0.76 6.77
CA ILE A 374 -30.41 0.59 5.90
C ILE A 374 -29.40 -0.40 6.50
N HIS A 375 -29.07 -0.27 7.79
CA HIS A 375 -28.14 -1.19 8.45
C HIS A 375 -28.60 -2.66 8.45
N GLU A 376 -29.90 -2.92 8.55
CA GLU A 376 -30.47 -4.27 8.44
C GLU A 376 -30.42 -4.78 7.00
N SER A 377 -30.68 -3.92 6.01
CA SER A 377 -30.45 -4.27 4.61
C SER A 377 -28.98 -4.62 4.33
N ILE A 378 -28.03 -3.89 4.92
CA ILE A 378 -26.60 -4.19 4.79
C ILE A 378 -26.29 -5.54 5.44
N ARG A 379 -26.79 -5.79 6.65
CA ARG A 379 -26.67 -7.08 7.35
C ARG A 379 -27.19 -8.22 6.49
N GLN A 380 -28.39 -8.09 5.93
CA GLN A 380 -28.98 -9.10 5.06
C GLN A 380 -28.14 -9.34 3.80
N LEU A 381 -27.62 -8.28 3.19
CA LEU A 381 -26.73 -8.38 2.03
C LEU A 381 -25.44 -9.14 2.36
N ASP A 382 -24.78 -8.81 3.46
CA ASP A 382 -23.55 -9.48 3.87
C ASP A 382 -23.80 -10.94 4.28
N HIS A 383 -24.87 -11.19 5.04
CA HIS A 383 -25.26 -12.55 5.42
C HIS A 383 -25.61 -13.41 4.20
N GLU A 384 -26.27 -12.87 3.17
CA GLU A 384 -26.50 -13.60 1.92
C GLU A 384 -25.16 -14.06 1.29
N GLY A 385 -24.13 -13.20 1.29
CA GLY A 385 -22.80 -13.54 0.82
C GLY A 385 -22.08 -14.56 1.71
N MET A 386 -22.14 -14.37 3.03
CA MET A 386 -21.59 -15.28 4.05
C MET A 386 -22.19 -16.69 3.94
N ASP A 387 -23.50 -16.79 3.71
CA ASP A 387 -24.21 -18.06 3.57
C ASP A 387 -23.78 -18.82 2.30
N ARG A 388 -23.47 -18.12 1.20
CA ARG A 388 -22.89 -18.77 -0.01
C ARG A 388 -21.51 -19.36 0.22
N LEU A 389 -20.79 -18.87 1.23
CA LEU A 389 -19.45 -19.32 1.60
C LEU A 389 -19.47 -20.49 2.60
N ILE A 390 -20.64 -20.89 3.10
CA ILE A 390 -20.76 -22.08 3.96
C ILE A 390 -20.54 -23.34 3.11
N LEU A 391 -19.48 -24.09 3.46
CA LEU A 391 -19.00 -25.26 2.72
C LEU A 391 -19.68 -26.58 3.11
N THR A 392 -20.74 -26.54 3.89
CA THR A 392 -21.44 -27.76 4.32
C THR A 392 -22.93 -27.51 4.19
N PRO A 393 -23.66 -28.24 3.32
CA PRO A 393 -23.29 -29.48 2.63
C PRO A 393 -22.65 -29.32 1.22
N CYS A 394 -22.30 -28.11 0.79
CA CYS A 394 -21.85 -27.82 -0.58
C CYS A 394 -20.33 -27.90 -0.74
N SER A 395 -19.82 -28.41 -1.85
CA SER A 395 -18.37 -28.40 -2.13
C SER A 395 -17.80 -26.99 -2.26
N ALA A 396 -16.49 -26.84 -2.05
CA ALA A 396 -15.79 -25.56 -2.22
C ALA A 396 -15.93 -24.99 -3.63
N ALA A 397 -15.94 -25.85 -4.66
CA ALA A 397 -16.19 -25.42 -6.05
C ALA A 397 -17.62 -24.88 -6.26
N ALA A 398 -18.62 -25.48 -5.61
CA ALA A 398 -20.00 -25.02 -5.66
C ALA A 398 -20.16 -23.68 -4.92
N ALA A 399 -19.58 -23.56 -3.72
CA ALA A 399 -19.55 -22.32 -2.95
C ALA A 399 -18.86 -21.18 -3.72
N HIS A 400 -17.74 -21.47 -4.39
CA HIS A 400 -17.04 -20.51 -5.25
C HIS A 400 -17.91 -19.98 -6.39
N THR A 401 -18.68 -20.87 -7.01
CA THR A 401 -19.64 -20.51 -8.06
C THR A 401 -20.78 -19.66 -7.51
N ALA A 402 -21.40 -20.10 -6.41
CA ALA A 402 -22.51 -19.41 -5.78
C ALA A 402 -22.11 -18.01 -5.26
N PHE A 403 -20.89 -17.85 -4.77
CA PHE A 403 -20.35 -16.57 -4.33
C PHE A 403 -20.07 -15.63 -5.51
N ALA A 404 -19.51 -16.14 -6.61
CA ALA A 404 -19.31 -15.36 -7.83
C ALA A 404 -20.63 -14.85 -8.44
N GLU A 405 -21.68 -15.69 -8.44
CA GLU A 405 -23.03 -15.30 -8.88
C GLU A 405 -23.64 -14.23 -7.98
N TYR A 406 -23.48 -14.38 -6.66
CA TYR A 406 -23.89 -13.37 -5.69
C TYR A 406 -23.22 -12.03 -5.96
N LEU A 407 -21.89 -12.01 -6.13
CA LEU A 407 -21.14 -10.79 -6.42
C LEU A 407 -21.54 -10.17 -7.77
N ALA A 408 -21.82 -10.98 -8.79
CA ALA A 408 -22.29 -10.49 -10.08
C ALA A 408 -23.66 -9.80 -9.97
N LYS A 409 -24.55 -10.34 -9.15
CA LYS A 409 -25.90 -9.81 -8.90
C LYS A 409 -25.88 -8.55 -8.05
N THR A 410 -25.22 -8.58 -6.89
CA THR A 410 -25.31 -7.52 -5.88
C THR A 410 -24.23 -6.47 -6.00
N ARG A 411 -23.09 -6.84 -6.62
CA ARG A 411 -21.86 -6.05 -6.64
C ARG A 411 -21.40 -5.61 -5.24
N ASN A 412 -21.68 -6.43 -4.22
CA ASN A 412 -21.27 -6.13 -2.84
C ASN A 412 -19.76 -5.83 -2.80
N THR A 413 -19.39 -4.79 -2.05
CA THR A 413 -18.06 -4.21 -2.01
C THR A 413 -17.12 -4.96 -1.07
N ILE A 414 -17.21 -6.29 -1.04
CA ILE A 414 -16.32 -7.16 -0.26
C ILE A 414 -14.90 -7.02 -0.83
N CYS A 415 -13.99 -6.43 -0.06
CA CYS A 415 -12.64 -6.10 -0.52
C CYS A 415 -11.78 -7.36 -0.73
N GLY A 416 -11.88 -8.34 0.16
CA GLY A 416 -11.15 -9.61 0.11
C GLY A 416 -11.82 -10.71 -0.73
N ARG A 417 -12.76 -10.37 -1.63
CA ARG A 417 -13.46 -11.35 -2.46
C ARG A 417 -12.52 -12.26 -3.26
N HIS A 418 -11.40 -11.73 -3.74
CA HIS A 418 -10.42 -12.48 -4.53
C HIS A 418 -9.54 -13.39 -3.64
N PRO A 419 -8.98 -12.93 -2.51
CA PRO A 419 -8.39 -13.82 -1.49
C PRO A 419 -9.32 -14.96 -1.04
N ILE A 420 -10.61 -14.68 -0.82
CA ILE A 420 -11.62 -15.70 -0.50
C ILE A 420 -11.76 -16.69 -1.67
N GLY A 421 -11.86 -16.20 -2.90
CA GLY A 421 -11.90 -17.06 -4.10
C GLY A 421 -10.67 -17.95 -4.26
N VAL A 422 -9.47 -17.43 -3.95
CA VAL A 422 -8.22 -18.21 -3.97
C VAL A 422 -8.24 -19.32 -2.91
N LEU A 423 -8.72 -19.03 -1.70
CA LEU A 423 -8.90 -20.04 -0.66
C LEU A 423 -9.88 -21.13 -1.13
N LEU A 424 -11.03 -20.75 -1.68
CA LEU A 424 -12.02 -21.71 -2.20
C LEU A 424 -11.43 -22.56 -3.33
N GLY A 425 -10.61 -21.97 -4.21
CA GLY A 425 -9.87 -22.70 -5.25
C GLY A 425 -8.91 -23.73 -4.67
N ALA A 426 -8.21 -23.39 -3.59
CA ALA A 426 -7.31 -24.32 -2.89
C ALA A 426 -8.09 -25.47 -2.25
N LEU A 427 -9.20 -25.16 -1.56
CA LEU A 427 -10.06 -26.16 -0.95
C LEU A 427 -10.68 -27.10 -1.98
N ALA A 428 -11.17 -26.57 -3.10
CA ALA A 428 -11.69 -27.37 -4.21
C ALA A 428 -10.63 -28.31 -4.80
N SER A 429 -9.39 -27.84 -4.91
CA SER A 429 -8.28 -28.70 -5.34
C SER A 429 -8.04 -29.83 -4.35
N LEU A 430 -8.06 -29.56 -3.04
CA LEU A 430 -7.85 -30.56 -2.01
C LEU A 430 -9.01 -31.55 -1.90
N GLU A 431 -10.26 -31.12 -2.08
CA GLU A 431 -11.43 -32.00 -2.14
C GLU A 431 -11.22 -33.09 -3.20
N VAL A 432 -10.76 -32.69 -4.40
CA VAL A 432 -10.52 -33.61 -5.51
C VAL A 432 -9.27 -34.47 -5.29
N SER A 433 -8.14 -33.87 -4.87
CA SER A 433 -6.85 -34.58 -4.81
C SER A 433 -6.65 -35.42 -3.54
N ARG A 434 -7.37 -35.13 -2.47
CA ARG A 434 -7.17 -35.71 -1.13
C ARG A 434 -8.46 -36.14 -0.44
N GLY A 435 -9.64 -35.81 -0.99
CA GLY A 435 -10.92 -36.17 -0.38
C GLY A 435 -11.20 -35.41 0.93
N VAL A 436 -10.54 -34.27 1.17
CA VAL A 436 -10.83 -33.44 2.35
C VAL A 436 -12.26 -32.92 2.30
N GLN A 437 -12.86 -32.72 3.46
CA GLN A 437 -14.21 -32.20 3.60
C GLN A 437 -14.15 -30.87 4.34
N PRO A 438 -13.93 -29.76 3.62
CA PRO A 438 -13.73 -28.47 4.25
C PRO A 438 -15.03 -27.98 4.89
N MET A 439 -14.91 -27.32 6.04
CA MET A 439 -16.03 -26.65 6.68
C MET A 439 -15.60 -25.24 7.07
N LEU A 440 -16.47 -24.27 6.78
CA LEU A 440 -16.34 -22.88 7.14
C LEU A 440 -17.47 -22.50 8.10
N ARG A 441 -17.14 -21.81 9.19
CA ARG A 441 -18.12 -21.27 10.14
C ARG A 441 -17.81 -19.82 10.47
N TRP A 442 -18.81 -18.96 10.32
CA TRP A 442 -18.77 -17.58 10.78
C TRP A 442 -18.98 -17.52 12.29
N VAL A 443 -18.11 -16.79 12.98
CA VAL A 443 -18.12 -16.66 14.45
C VAL A 443 -18.46 -15.24 14.91
N ARG A 444 -18.33 -14.25 14.02
CA ARG A 444 -18.68 -12.87 14.34
C ARG A 444 -19.09 -12.10 13.10
N TYR A 445 -20.06 -11.21 13.28
CA TYR A 445 -20.45 -10.18 12.31
C TYR A 445 -20.72 -8.87 13.05
N GLU A 446 -20.17 -7.77 12.55
CA GLU A 446 -20.33 -6.43 13.10
C GLU A 446 -20.37 -5.38 11.97
N GLN A 447 -20.86 -4.19 12.31
CA GLN A 447 -20.79 -3.01 11.45
C GLN A 447 -20.12 -1.90 12.23
N SER A 448 -19.24 -1.14 11.57
CA SER A 448 -18.60 0.06 12.16
C SER A 448 -19.59 1.07 12.72
N SER A 449 -20.77 1.20 12.12
CA SER A 449 -21.90 1.97 12.63
C SER A 449 -23.20 1.53 11.96
N ALA A 450 -24.34 1.80 12.59
CA ALA A 450 -25.64 1.60 11.97
C ALA A 450 -25.97 2.77 11.04
N CYS A 451 -26.01 2.52 9.73
CA CYS A 451 -26.53 3.50 8.77
C CYS A 451 -28.04 3.68 8.95
N LEU A 452 -28.49 4.92 9.12
CA LEU A 452 -29.90 5.29 9.27
C LEU A 452 -30.40 6.10 8.07
N THR A 453 -29.52 6.85 7.42
CA THR A 453 -29.82 7.74 6.31
C THR A 453 -28.84 7.55 5.14
N ILE A 454 -29.16 8.13 3.97
CA ILE A 454 -28.32 8.02 2.76
C ILE A 454 -26.99 8.77 2.85
N VAL A 455 -26.83 9.69 3.82
CA VAL A 455 -25.58 10.41 4.05
C VAL A 455 -24.63 9.63 4.95
N ASP A 456 -25.13 8.62 5.65
CA ASP A 456 -24.31 7.75 6.49
C ASP A 456 -23.45 6.82 5.63
N SER A 457 -22.42 6.26 6.26
CA SER A 457 -21.57 5.25 5.63
C SER A 457 -21.04 4.30 6.68
N SER A 458 -20.95 3.02 6.33
CA SER A 458 -20.42 1.98 7.20
C SER A 458 -19.59 0.98 6.41
N VAL A 459 -18.68 0.33 7.11
CA VAL A 459 -18.00 -0.90 6.70
C VAL A 459 -18.46 -2.03 7.62
N SER A 460 -18.72 -3.20 7.05
CA SER A 460 -19.04 -4.44 7.77
C SER A 460 -17.79 -5.29 8.01
N TYR A 461 -17.75 -6.00 9.12
CA TYR A 461 -16.67 -6.88 9.54
C TYR A 461 -17.21 -8.26 9.84
N ALA A 462 -16.55 -9.30 9.33
CA ALA A 462 -16.90 -10.67 9.63
C ALA A 462 -15.65 -11.50 9.92
N SER A 463 -15.80 -12.44 10.85
CA SER A 463 -14.74 -13.38 11.23
C SER A 463 -15.23 -14.81 11.08
N ALA A 464 -14.41 -15.66 10.48
CA ALA A 464 -14.68 -17.08 10.32
C ALA A 464 -13.43 -17.93 10.55
N TRP A 465 -13.65 -19.19 10.89
CA TRP A 465 -12.63 -20.23 10.83
C TRP A 465 -12.98 -21.25 9.75
N VAL A 466 -11.96 -21.91 9.24
CA VAL A 466 -12.06 -23.00 8.26
C VAL A 466 -11.23 -24.19 8.74
N ARG A 467 -11.82 -25.39 8.69
CA ARG A 467 -11.14 -26.68 8.93
C ARG A 467 -11.12 -27.50 7.64
N PHE A 468 -10.06 -28.25 7.39
CA PHE A 468 -9.95 -29.21 6.28
C PHE A 468 -8.77 -30.15 6.48
#